data_AF-A0A4V3R9S9-F1
#
_entry.id   AF-A0A4V3R9S9-F1
#
_cell.length_a   1.000
_cell.length_b   1.000
_cell.length_c   1.000
_cell.angle_alpha   90.00
_cell.angle_beta   90.00
_cell.angle_gamma   90.00
#
_symmetry.space_group_name_H-M   'P 1'
#
loop_
_entity.id
_entity.type
_entity.pdbx_description
1 polymer ?
#
loop_
_entity_poly.entity_id
_entity_poly.type
_entity_poly.pdbx_seq_one_letter_code
_entity_poly.pdbx_strand_id
1 'polypeptide(L)'
;MDRGIITISETGVVIMPTVPVWMTQFEIADLFGMFSCDIRKAIHTIYKNKELNEFDTIKYVRQPDGISYDVYNIEVIIAVAFRICSKESVLFRR
;
A
#
# COMPACT_ATOMS: atom_id res chain seq x y z
N MET A 1 5.75 -0.71 -16.21
CA MET A 1 4.88 0.38 -15.73
C MET A 1 5.73 1.23 -14.82
N ASP A 2 5.87 2.52 -15.13
CA ASP A 2 6.54 3.44 -14.21
C ASP A 2 5.63 3.63 -13.00
N ARG A 3 6.09 3.18 -11.83
CA ARG A 3 5.36 3.30 -10.56
C ARG A 3 6.31 3.72 -9.45
N GLY A 4 5.77 4.52 -8.53
CA GLY A 4 6.44 4.93 -7.32
C GLY A 4 6.08 4.05 -6.14
N ILE A 5 7.02 3.92 -5.21
CA ILE A 5 6.83 3.27 -3.91
C ILE A 5 7.07 4.34 -2.85
N ILE A 6 6.20 4.40 -1.85
CA ILE A 6 6.40 5.26 -0.68
C ILE A 6 7.33 4.52 0.28
N THR A 7 8.30 5.22 0.85
CA THR A 7 9.20 4.66 1.85
C THR A 7 9.28 5.56 3.08
N ILE A 8 9.54 4.95 4.23
CA ILE A 8 9.85 5.67 5.47
C ILE A 8 11.31 5.39 5.77
N SER A 9 12.12 6.44 5.82
CA SER A 9 13.53 6.32 6.22
C SER A 9 13.65 5.92 7.69
N GLU A 10 14.81 5.40 8.09
CA GLU A 10 15.10 5.09 9.50
C GLU A 10 14.94 6.33 10.42
N THR A 11 15.15 7.53 9.87
CA THR A 11 14.95 8.81 10.57
C THR A 11 13.47 9.23 10.70
N GLY A 12 12.54 8.43 10.16
CA GLY A 12 11.11 8.67 10.22
C GLY A 12 10.57 9.65 9.18
N VAL A 13 11.39 10.06 8.20
CA VAL A 13 10.96 10.90 7.08
C VAL A 13 10.23 10.03 6.05
N VAL A 14 9.00 10.42 5.71
CA VAL A 14 8.18 9.83 4.63
C VAL A 14 8.65 10.42 3.30
N ILE A 15 9.06 9.55 2.38
CA ILE A 15 9.53 9.92 1.04
C ILE A 15 8.44 9.58 0.04
N MET A 16 7.86 10.62 -0.57
CA MET A 16 6.84 10.48 -1.60
C MET A 16 7.48 10.49 -2.99
N PRO A 17 7.17 9.52 -3.86
CA PRO A 17 7.66 9.53 -5.24
C PRO A 17 6.96 10.62 -6.07
N THR A 18 7.65 11.10 -7.11
CA THR A 18 7.11 12.09 -8.07
C THR A 18 6.24 11.45 -9.16
N VAL A 19 6.28 10.12 -9.27
CA VAL A 19 5.48 9.31 -10.20
C VAL A 19 4.27 8.71 -9.48
N PRO A 20 3.22 8.27 -10.20
CA PRO A 20 2.04 7.65 -9.59
C PRO A 20 2.41 6.48 -8.66
N VAL A 21 1.86 6.50 -7.45
CA VAL A 21 2.10 5.46 -6.45
C VAL A 21 1.26 4.24 -6.80
N TRP A 22 1.94 3.11 -6.98
CA TRP A 22 1.33 1.80 -7.06
C TRP A 22 2.21 0.85 -6.27
N MET A 23 1.66 0.25 -5.21
CA MET A 23 2.42 -0.63 -4.33
C MET A 23 1.77 -2.00 -4.19
N THR A 24 2.59 -3.04 -4.16
CA THR A 24 2.13 -4.40 -3.86
C THR A 24 1.81 -4.53 -2.38
N GLN A 25 1.07 -5.58 -2.02
CA GLN A 25 0.79 -5.90 -0.62
C GLN A 25 2.06 -6.07 0.23
N PHE A 26 3.15 -6.59 -0.36
CA PHE A 26 4.43 -6.77 0.32
C PHE A 26 5.11 -5.43 0.57
N GLU A 27 5.15 -4.54 -0.42
CA GLU A 27 5.75 -3.21 -0.24
C GLU A 27 4.96 -2.37 0.78
N ILE A 28 3.64 -2.53 0.86
CA ILE A 28 2.81 -1.90 1.90
C ILE A 28 3.12 -2.49 3.28
N ALA A 29 3.33 -3.80 3.36
CA ALA A 29 3.76 -4.46 4.58
C ALA A 29 5.12 -3.94 5.06
N ASP A 30 6.09 -3.82 4.15
CA ASP A 30 7.41 -3.26 4.43
C ASP A 30 7.32 -1.80 4.85
N LEU A 31 6.48 -0.99 4.17
CA LEU A 31 6.24 0.41 4.51
C LEU A 31 5.73 0.58 5.96
N PHE A 32 4.82 -0.28 6.40
CA PHE A 32 4.22 -0.18 7.74
C PHE A 32 4.87 -1.06 8.80
N GLY A 33 5.91 -1.83 8.47
CA GLY A 33 6.54 -2.79 9.37
C GLY A 33 5.58 -3.91 9.83
N MET A 34 4.64 -4.30 8.97
CA MET A 34 3.57 -5.26 9.28
C MET A 34 3.72 -6.53 8.45
N PHE A 35 3.10 -7.63 8.90
CA PHE A 35 3.01 -8.83 8.08
C PHE A 35 2.05 -8.61 6.90
N SER A 36 2.38 -9.18 5.74
CA SER A 36 1.53 -9.15 4.54
C SER A 36 0.12 -9.70 4.79
N CYS A 37 -0.01 -10.66 5.72
CA CYS A 37 -1.30 -11.23 6.10
C CYS A 37 -2.23 -10.20 6.78
N ASP A 38 -1.69 -9.24 7.52
CA ASP A 38 -2.46 -8.19 8.19
C ASP A 38 -2.85 -7.08 7.21
N ILE A 39 -1.94 -6.73 6.30
CA ILE A 39 -2.26 -5.84 5.17
C ILE A 39 -3.40 -6.44 4.34
N ARG A 40 -3.35 -7.74 4.02
CA ARG A 40 -4.41 -8.44 3.30
C ARG A 40 -5.76 -8.34 4.01
N LYS A 41 -5.79 -8.55 5.33
CA LYS A 41 -7.02 -8.42 6.14
C LYS A 41 -7.54 -6.99 6.13
N ALA A 42 -6.66 -6.00 6.24
CA ALA A 42 -7.03 -4.59 6.21
C ALA A 42 -7.66 -4.21 4.86
N ILE A 43 -6.99 -4.54 3.76
CA ILE A 43 -7.47 -4.31 2.39
C ILE A 43 -8.81 -5.02 2.16
N HIS A 44 -8.92 -6.30 2.52
CA HIS A 44 -10.17 -7.04 2.39
C HIS A 44 -11.33 -6.38 3.14
N THR A 45 -11.06 -5.84 4.33
CA THR A 45 -12.08 -5.17 5.14
C THR A 45 -12.47 -3.81 4.56
N ILE A 46 -11.54 -3.06 3.95
CA ILE A 46 -11.82 -1.80 3.24
C ILE A 46 -12.83 -2.04 2.12
N TYR A 47 -12.57 -3.04 1.27
CA TYR A 47 -13.47 -3.34 0.16
C TYR A 47 -14.78 -3.99 0.59
N LYS A 48 -14.75 -4.87 1.60
CA LYS A 48 -15.97 -5.43 2.20
C LYS A 48 -16.90 -4.35 2.73
N ASN A 49 -16.35 -3.29 3.31
CA ASN A 49 -17.10 -2.15 3.81
C ASN A 49 -17.49 -1.14 2.71
N LYS A 50 -17.06 -1.36 1.46
CA LYS A 50 -17.23 -0.45 0.33
C LYS A 50 -16.68 0.95 0.60
N GLU A 51 -15.62 1.04 1.40
CA GLU A 51 -14.93 2.31 1.66
C GLU A 51 -14.17 2.80 0.42
N LEU A 52 -13.72 1.87 -0.42
CA LEU A 52 -13.07 2.15 -1.71
C LEU A 52 -13.62 1.21 -2.80
N ASN A 53 -13.49 1.64 -4.05
CA ASN A 53 -13.93 0.87 -5.22
C ASN A 53 -12.76 0.05 -5.80
N GLU A 54 -12.86 -1.29 -5.76
CA GLU A 54 -11.82 -2.21 -6.25
C GLU A 54 -11.38 -1.94 -7.70
N PHE A 55 -12.31 -1.52 -8.57
CA PHE A 55 -12.03 -1.31 -9.99
C PHE A 55 -11.06 -0.16 -10.27
N ASP A 56 -11.09 0.88 -9.43
CA ASP A 56 -10.26 2.09 -9.64
C ASP A 56 -8.95 2.02 -8.84
N THR A 57 -8.94 1.23 -7.76
CA THR A 57 -7.85 1.20 -6.78
C THR A 57 -6.91 0.01 -6.92
N ILE A 58 -7.27 -1.04 -7.69
CA ILE A 58 -6.44 -2.22 -7.95
C ILE A 58 -6.03 -2.27 -9.41
N LYS A 59 -4.75 -2.54 -9.68
CA LYS A 59 -4.28 -2.92 -11.00
C LYS A 59 -3.56 -4.26 -10.96
N TYR A 60 -3.80 -5.06 -12.00
CA TYR A 60 -3.04 -6.27 -12.27
C TYR A 60 -1.82 -5.91 -13.10
N VAL A 61 -0.63 -6.06 -12.51
CA VAL A 61 0.64 -5.87 -13.24
C VAL A 61 1.26 -7.24 -13.48
N ARG A 62 1.43 -7.57 -14.76
CA ARG A 62 2.14 -8.77 -15.19
C ARG A 62 3.61 -8.45 -15.37
N GLN A 63 4.46 -9.11 -14.59
CA GLN A 63 5.90 -9.04 -14.77
C GLN A 63 6.34 -9.89 -15.97
N PRO A 64 7.52 -9.59 -16.57
CA PRO A 64 8.05 -10.33 -17.71
C PRO A 64 8.34 -11.81 -17.42
N ASP A 65 8.53 -12.15 -16.14
CA ASP A 65 8.72 -13.50 -15.61
C ASP A 65 7.42 -14.35 -15.63
N GLY A 66 6.29 -13.76 -16.05
CA GLY A 66 4.99 -14.43 -16.10
C GLY A 66 4.21 -14.36 -14.80
N ILE A 67 4.76 -13.79 -13.74
CA ILE A 67 4.08 -13.64 -12.45
C ILE A 67 3.27 -12.35 -12.45
N SER A 68 2.02 -12.45 -12.01
CA SER A 68 1.11 -11.31 -11.87
C SER A 68 0.97 -10.94 -10.40
N TYR A 69 1.05 -9.64 -10.12
CA TYR A 69 0.83 -9.11 -8.78
C TYR A 69 -0.25 -8.03 -8.79
N ASP A 70 -1.03 -8.01 -7.71
CA ASP A 70 -1.95 -6.92 -7.41
C ASP A 70 -1.15 -5.73 -6.88
N VAL A 71 -1.32 -4.58 -7.53
CA VAL A 71 -0.82 -3.30 -7.03
C VAL A 71 -1.99 -2.41 -6.65
N TYR A 72 -1.79 -1.67 -5.58
CA TYR A 72 -2.78 -0.80 -4.94
C TYR A 72 -2.37 0.65 -5.08
N ASN A 73 -3.35 1.52 -5.31
CA ASN A 73 -3.13 2.97 -5.40
C ASN A 73 -2.85 3.60 -4.03
N ILE A 74 -2.54 4.90 -4.03
CA ILE A 74 -2.32 5.69 -2.82
C ILE A 74 -3.51 5.72 -1.87
N GLU A 75 -4.75 5.69 -2.38
CA GLU A 75 -5.95 5.76 -1.55
C GLU A 75 -6.10 4.54 -0.64
N VAL A 76 -5.80 3.34 -1.17
CA VAL A 76 -5.77 2.11 -0.36
C VAL A 76 -4.67 2.19 0.68
N ILE A 77 -3.48 2.70 0.32
CA ILE A 77 -2.35 2.84 1.25
C ILE A 77 -2.73 3.78 2.41
N ILE A 78 -3.39 4.89 2.12
CA ILE A 78 -3.91 5.83 3.13
C ILE A 78 -4.96 5.13 4.01
N ALA A 79 -5.94 4.45 3.41
CA ALA A 79 -6.98 3.75 4.17
C ALA A 79 -6.39 2.67 5.10
N VAL A 80 -5.38 1.93 4.63
CA VAL A 80 -4.62 0.97 5.43
C VAL A 80 -3.86 1.68 6.56
N ALA A 81 -3.22 2.83 6.28
CA ALA A 81 -2.51 3.61 7.29
C ALA A 81 -3.43 4.06 8.43
N PHE A 82 -4.70 4.38 8.17
CA PHE A 82 -5.66 4.75 9.21
C PHE A 82 -6.25 3.57 9.97
N ARG A 83 -6.17 2.36 9.43
CA ARG A 83 -6.68 1.14 10.08
C ARG A 83 -5.63 0.42 10.92
N ILE A 84 -4.34 0.62 10.64
CA ILE A 84 -3.24 -0.03 11.33
C ILE A 84 -2.61 0.92 12.36
N CYS A 85 -2.16 0.34 13.48
CA CYS A 85 -1.49 1.05 14.57
C CYS A 85 -0.03 0.62 14.72
N SER A 86 0.78 0.75 13.65
CA SER A 86 2.23 0.59 13.72
C SER A 86 2.95 1.94 13.93
N LYS A 87 4.21 1.92 14.36
CA LYS A 87 5.01 3.15 14.53
C LYS A 87 5.11 3.91 13.21
N GLU A 88 5.32 3.18 12.13
CA GLU A 88 5.43 3.64 10.75
C GLU A 88 4.10 4.24 10.29
N SER A 89 2.97 3.61 10.60
CA SER A 89 1.63 4.16 10.29
C SER A 89 1.36 5.48 11.02
N VAL A 90 1.84 5.63 12.27
CA VAL A 90 1.70 6.88 13.03
C VAL A 90 2.54 7.98 12.41
N LEU A 91 3.77 7.65 11.95
CA LEU A 91 4.64 8.59 11.24
C LEU A 91 4.04 9.00 9.90
N PHE A 92 3.45 8.06 9.17
CA PHE A 92 2.77 8.32 7.90
C PHE A 92 1.58 9.29 8.03
N ARG A 93 0.93 9.33 9.20
CA ARG A 93 -0.23 10.22 9.46
C ARG A 93 0.15 11.63 9.94
N ARG A 94 1.43 11.95 10.13
CA ARG A 94 1.91 13.28 10.54
C ARG A 94 2.17 14.18 9.34
#